data_AF-A0A0W7W8P7-F1
#
_entry.id   AF-A0A0W7W8P7-F1
#
_cell.length_a   1.000
_cell.length_b   1.000
_cell.length_c   1.000
_cell.angle_alpha   90.00
_cell.angle_beta   90.00
_cell.angle_gamma   90.00
#
_symmetry.space_group_name_H-M   'P 1'
#
loop_
_entity.id
_entity.type
_entity.pdbx_description
1 polymer ?
#
loop_
_entity_poly.entity_id
_entity_poly.type
_entity_poly.pdbx_seq_one_letter_code
_entity_poly.pdbx_strand_id
1 'polypeptide(L)'
;MNVVKRVTGSCGVLLIAALLLAACSPGTRPEATSLPPAVTSPPATGQADESVDLEAAFAERDQFFADQMQPLDGSPLTAQTDEQQAFILSEKEFVESNGLAWSQEAETMYLALALDACEASILQGHEITAELFMLHLATSPLFAALVPDEVVGEQRRTGERNSAAKMVAGVSYLCKADLPQWLDAYNRVYPPAAPGEEPLGG
;
A
#
# COMPACT_ATOMS: atom_id res chain seq x y z
N MET A 1 41.30 12.09 -21.55
CA MET A 1 42.43 12.32 -20.60
C MET A 1 42.34 13.76 -20.13
N ASN A 2 42.02 13.98 -18.84
CA ASN A 2 42.34 15.18 -18.04
C ASN A 2 41.82 14.94 -16.60
N VAL A 3 42.68 14.36 -15.77
CA VAL A 3 43.29 14.95 -14.55
C VAL A 3 42.31 15.22 -13.40
N VAL A 4 42.42 14.28 -12.45
CA VAL A 4 42.06 14.22 -11.03
C VAL A 4 42.19 15.56 -10.27
N LYS A 5 41.24 15.84 -9.37
CA LYS A 5 41.51 16.47 -8.07
C LYS A 5 40.70 15.78 -6.96
N ARG A 6 41.38 14.98 -6.14
CA ARG A 6 40.91 14.50 -4.83
C ARG A 6 41.12 15.63 -3.82
N VAL A 7 40.14 15.84 -2.95
CA VAL A 7 40.33 16.61 -1.70
C VAL A 7 40.01 15.68 -0.55
N THR A 8 41.07 15.27 0.15
CA THR A 8 41.07 14.64 1.46
C THR A 8 41.00 15.70 2.55
N GLY A 9 40.23 15.47 3.61
CA GLY A 9 40.23 16.29 4.83
C GLY A 9 39.75 15.48 6.02
N SER A 10 40.69 15.05 6.86
CA SER A 10 40.52 14.35 8.14
C SER A 10 40.19 15.29 9.32
N CYS A 11 39.94 14.68 10.49
CA CYS A 11 39.83 15.23 11.86
C CYS A 11 38.43 15.73 12.24
N GLY A 12 37.86 15.41 13.41
CA GLY A 12 38.46 14.84 14.61
C GLY A 12 37.39 14.46 15.65
N VAL A 13 37.89 13.73 16.63
CA VAL A 13 37.28 13.09 17.80
C VAL A 13 36.51 14.07 18.72
N LEU A 14 35.43 13.61 19.37
CA LEU A 14 35.19 13.85 20.81
C LEU A 14 34.11 12.94 21.39
N LEU A 15 34.57 11.99 22.23
CA LEU A 15 33.80 11.34 23.29
C LEU A 15 33.32 12.39 24.31
N ILE A 16 32.06 12.30 24.76
CA ILE A 16 31.69 12.60 26.14
C ILE A 16 30.73 11.51 26.64
N ALA A 17 31.14 10.88 27.72
CA ALA A 17 30.39 9.88 28.48
C ALA A 17 29.72 10.53 29.71
N ALA A 18 28.65 9.88 30.18
CA ALA A 18 28.03 9.96 31.50
C ALA A 18 27.31 11.29 31.84
N LEU A 19 26.24 11.36 32.64
CA LEU A 19 25.87 10.63 33.85
C LEU A 19 24.34 10.59 34.03
N LEU A 20 23.90 9.51 34.68
CA LEU A 20 22.59 9.29 35.31
C LEU A 20 22.20 10.43 36.27
N LEU A 21 20.90 10.70 36.40
CA LEU A 21 20.26 10.99 37.70
C LEU A 21 18.75 10.73 37.60
N ALA A 22 18.32 9.68 38.31
CA ALA A 22 16.93 9.45 38.68
C ALA A 22 16.48 10.53 39.67
N ALA A 23 15.26 11.04 39.49
CA ALA A 23 14.55 11.80 40.51
C ALA A 23 13.11 11.30 40.59
N CYS A 24 12.87 10.39 41.53
CA CYS A 24 11.54 10.17 42.10
C CYS A 24 11.20 11.37 42.98
N SER A 25 10.08 12.04 42.72
CA SER A 25 9.40 12.87 43.73
C SER A 25 8.11 12.18 44.19
N PRO A 26 7.86 12.12 45.51
CA PRO A 26 6.68 11.48 46.07
C PRO A 26 5.48 12.42 46.08
N GLY A 27 4.31 11.84 45.85
CA GLY A 27 3.10 12.10 46.62
C GLY A 27 2.44 13.48 46.51
N THR A 28 1.37 13.55 45.74
CA THR A 28 0.12 14.19 46.20
C THR A 28 -1.04 13.61 45.40
N ARG A 29 -1.99 12.97 46.10
CA ARG A 29 -3.26 12.49 45.58
C ARG A 29 -4.29 13.61 45.80
N PRO A 30 -4.81 14.26 44.74
CA PRO A 30 -6.01 15.06 44.87
C PRO A 30 -7.23 14.18 44.59
N GLU A 31 -8.05 14.06 45.62
CA GLU A 31 -9.52 14.22 45.59
C GLU A 31 -10.31 13.70 44.37
N ALA A 32 -11.23 12.78 44.68
CA ALA A 32 -12.24 12.29 43.77
C ALA A 32 -13.05 13.43 43.15
N THR A 33 -12.79 13.72 41.88
CA THR A 33 -13.65 14.59 41.07
C THR A 33 -14.91 13.82 40.73
N SER A 34 -16.04 14.36 41.20
CA SER A 34 -17.40 13.91 40.91
C SER A 34 -17.61 13.78 39.39
N LEU A 35 -18.05 12.62 38.92
CA LEU A 35 -18.38 12.38 37.52
C LEU A 35 -19.60 13.25 37.14
N PRO A 36 -19.57 13.96 35.99
CA PRO A 36 -20.75 14.63 35.47
C PRO A 36 -21.85 13.61 35.13
N PRO A 37 -23.14 14.00 35.20
CA PRO A 37 -24.26 13.08 34.98
C PRO A 37 -24.22 12.50 33.57
N ALA A 38 -24.58 11.22 33.47
CA ALA A 38 -24.68 10.48 32.22
C ALA A 38 -25.58 11.24 31.22
N VAL A 39 -24.97 11.68 30.13
CA VAL A 39 -25.71 12.20 28.98
C VAL A 39 -26.40 10.99 28.33
N THR A 40 -27.72 10.94 28.44
CA THR A 40 -28.54 9.98 27.70
C THR A 40 -28.34 10.27 26.21
N SER A 41 -27.59 9.41 25.52
CA SER A 41 -27.50 9.45 24.06
C SER A 41 -28.91 9.30 23.47
N PRO A 42 -29.31 10.12 22.50
CA PRO A 42 -30.54 9.88 21.74
C PRO A 42 -30.43 8.51 21.03
N PRO A 43 -31.55 7.80 20.81
CA PRO A 43 -31.51 6.51 20.14
C PRO A 43 -30.87 6.69 18.76
N ALA A 44 -29.80 5.93 18.51
CA ALA A 44 -29.23 5.79 17.19
C ALA A 44 -30.35 5.32 16.26
N THR A 45 -30.81 6.20 15.38
CA THR A 45 -31.59 5.80 14.21
C THR A 45 -30.73 4.79 13.47
N GLY A 46 -31.16 3.53 13.47
CA GLY A 46 -30.46 2.43 12.83
C GLY A 46 -30.19 2.73 11.36
N GLN A 47 -28.98 3.18 11.07
CA GLN A 47 -28.30 2.74 9.87
C GLN A 47 -27.94 1.29 10.16
N ALA A 48 -28.42 0.37 9.32
CA ALA A 48 -27.86 -0.97 9.31
C ALA A 48 -26.35 -0.77 9.07
N ASP A 49 -25.56 -1.09 10.08
CA ASP A 49 -24.14 -1.29 9.93
C ASP A 49 -24.04 -2.51 9.00
N GLU A 50 -23.91 -2.29 7.69
CA GLU A 50 -23.56 -3.34 6.74
C GLU A 50 -22.10 -3.72 7.01
N SER A 51 -21.87 -4.31 8.17
CA SER A 51 -20.58 -4.89 8.52
C SER A 51 -20.29 -6.01 7.52
N VAL A 52 -19.10 -6.00 6.92
CA VAL A 52 -18.61 -7.08 6.07
C VAL A 52 -18.80 -8.42 6.78
N ASP A 53 -19.43 -9.39 6.11
CA ASP A 53 -19.46 -10.78 6.60
C ASP A 53 -18.05 -11.37 6.47
N LEU A 54 -17.28 -11.29 7.56
CA LEU A 54 -15.88 -11.72 7.58
C LEU A 54 -15.71 -13.21 7.30
N GLU A 55 -16.67 -14.06 7.68
CA GLU A 55 -16.58 -15.49 7.40
C GLU A 55 -16.72 -15.75 5.91
N ALA A 56 -17.69 -15.09 5.25
CA ALA A 56 -17.85 -15.14 3.81
C ALA A 56 -16.63 -14.55 3.08
N ALA A 57 -16.12 -13.40 3.53
CA ALA A 57 -14.96 -12.75 2.93
C ALA A 57 -13.70 -13.63 3.02
N PHE A 58 -13.44 -14.30 4.15
CA PHE A 58 -12.31 -15.22 4.25
C PHE A 58 -12.47 -16.45 3.37
N ALA A 59 -13.68 -17.01 3.27
CA ALA A 59 -13.96 -18.14 2.38
C ALA A 59 -13.75 -17.75 0.91
N GLU A 60 -14.21 -16.57 0.50
CA GLU A 60 -13.99 -16.04 -0.84
C GLU A 60 -12.50 -15.80 -1.11
N ARG A 61 -11.78 -15.20 -0.16
CA ARG A 61 -10.34 -14.96 -0.29
C ARG A 61 -9.59 -16.28 -0.52
N ASP A 62 -9.89 -17.29 0.29
CA ASP A 62 -9.21 -18.58 0.19
C ASP A 62 -9.51 -19.27 -1.15
N GLN A 63 -10.74 -19.14 -1.64
CA GLN A 63 -11.11 -19.61 -2.98
C GLN A 63 -10.39 -18.83 -4.08
N PHE A 64 -10.33 -17.49 -3.97
CA PHE A 64 -9.60 -16.64 -4.91
C PHE A 64 -8.15 -17.12 -5.03
N PHE A 65 -7.40 -17.23 -3.94
CA PHE A 65 -6.00 -17.66 -3.99
C PHE A 65 -5.82 -19.10 -4.49
N ALA A 66 -6.77 -20.01 -4.20
CA ALA A 66 -6.76 -21.35 -4.79
C ALA A 66 -6.88 -21.29 -6.32
N ASP A 67 -7.75 -20.41 -6.84
CA ASP A 67 -7.95 -20.22 -8.28
C ASP A 67 -6.76 -19.53 -8.96
N GLN A 68 -6.00 -18.72 -8.22
CA GLN A 68 -4.81 -18.04 -8.77
C GLN A 68 -3.60 -18.98 -8.99
N MET A 69 -3.61 -20.19 -8.39
CA MET A 69 -2.60 -21.25 -8.56
C MET A 69 -1.15 -20.83 -8.28
N GLN A 70 -0.93 -19.74 -7.56
CA GLN A 70 0.41 -19.24 -7.25
C GLN A 70 1.15 -20.13 -6.24
N PRO A 71 2.49 -20.22 -6.31
CA PRO A 71 3.26 -21.01 -5.37
C PRO A 71 3.22 -20.41 -3.96
N LEU A 72 3.13 -21.28 -2.95
CA LEU A 72 3.11 -20.91 -1.52
C LEU A 72 4.43 -21.24 -0.80
N ASP A 73 5.44 -21.72 -1.54
CA ASP A 73 6.73 -22.16 -1.01
C ASP A 73 7.79 -21.05 -0.99
N GLY A 74 7.40 -19.83 -1.38
CA GLY A 74 8.30 -18.67 -1.48
C GLY A 74 9.11 -18.62 -2.78
N SER A 75 8.84 -19.51 -3.75
CA SER A 75 9.38 -19.35 -5.10
C SER A 75 8.79 -18.11 -5.81
N PRO A 76 9.51 -17.52 -6.79
CA PRO A 76 9.02 -16.36 -7.52
C PRO A 76 7.65 -16.62 -8.18
N LEU A 77 6.76 -15.64 -8.09
CA LEU A 77 5.45 -15.71 -8.75
C LEU A 77 5.63 -15.64 -10.27
N THR A 78 4.81 -16.42 -10.99
CA THR A 78 4.74 -16.43 -12.45
C THR A 78 3.29 -16.57 -12.87
N ALA A 79 2.91 -16.04 -14.03
CA ALA A 79 1.51 -16.09 -14.49
C ALA A 79 1.04 -17.53 -14.72
N GLN A 80 -0.01 -17.94 -14.01
CA GLN A 80 -0.61 -19.28 -14.06
C GLN A 80 -1.94 -19.31 -14.83
N THR A 81 -2.77 -18.28 -14.67
CA THR A 81 -4.08 -18.18 -15.36
C THR A 81 -3.99 -17.35 -16.64
N ASP A 82 -4.98 -17.46 -17.51
CA ASP A 82 -5.06 -16.66 -18.74
C ASP A 82 -5.16 -15.16 -18.43
N GLU A 83 -5.88 -14.78 -17.38
CA GLU A 83 -5.99 -13.40 -16.92
C GLU A 83 -4.66 -12.85 -16.41
N GLN A 84 -3.91 -13.65 -15.64
CA GLN A 84 -2.57 -13.29 -15.19
C GLN A 84 -1.60 -13.14 -16.36
N GLN A 85 -1.69 -14.04 -17.35
CA GLN A 85 -0.85 -13.96 -18.55
C GLN A 85 -1.15 -12.70 -19.37
N ALA A 86 -2.44 -12.36 -19.52
CA ALA A 86 -2.86 -11.15 -20.22
C ALA A 86 -2.37 -9.88 -19.50
N PHE A 87 -2.49 -9.86 -18.16
CA PHE A 87 -1.95 -8.77 -17.33
C PHE A 87 -0.44 -8.63 -17.51
N ILE A 88 0.32 -9.71 -17.35
CA ILE A 88 1.78 -9.67 -17.47
C ILE A 88 2.23 -9.32 -18.89
N LEU A 89 1.53 -9.79 -19.92
CA LEU A 89 1.83 -9.41 -21.30
C LEU A 89 1.65 -7.90 -21.50
N SER A 90 0.52 -7.34 -21.07
CA SER A 90 0.23 -5.91 -21.16
C SER A 90 1.29 -5.07 -20.45
N GLU A 91 1.68 -5.47 -19.23
CA GLU A 91 2.68 -4.76 -18.45
C GLU A 91 4.08 -4.88 -19.00
N LYS A 92 4.42 -6.06 -19.53
CA LYS A 92 5.68 -6.28 -20.24
C LYS A 92 5.79 -5.39 -21.46
N GLU A 93 4.77 -5.35 -22.30
CA GLU A 93 4.73 -4.47 -23.48
C GLU A 93 4.87 -2.99 -23.08
N PHE A 94 4.19 -2.56 -22.01
CA PHE A 94 4.34 -1.21 -21.49
C PHE A 94 5.78 -0.91 -21.05
N VAL A 95 6.40 -1.78 -20.25
CA VAL A 95 7.78 -1.62 -19.77
C VAL A 95 8.78 -1.57 -20.94
N GLU A 96 8.64 -2.51 -21.89
CA GLU A 96 9.53 -2.60 -23.06
C GLU A 96 9.36 -1.42 -24.02
N SER A 97 8.14 -0.88 -24.18
CA SER A 97 7.89 0.32 -24.97
C SER A 97 8.57 1.58 -24.40
N ASN A 98 8.85 1.59 -23.09
CA ASN A 98 9.60 2.65 -22.41
C ASN A 98 11.12 2.42 -22.42
N GLY A 99 11.60 1.44 -23.19
CA GLY A 99 13.03 1.15 -23.34
C GLY A 99 13.66 0.42 -22.14
N LEU A 100 12.84 -0.12 -21.25
CA LEU A 100 13.28 -0.93 -20.10
C LEU A 100 13.18 -2.41 -20.44
N ALA A 101 14.03 -3.24 -19.81
CA ALA A 101 13.96 -4.69 -19.97
C ALA A 101 13.01 -5.30 -18.95
N TRP A 102 12.15 -6.23 -19.41
CA TRP A 102 11.33 -7.04 -18.51
C TRP A 102 12.18 -8.06 -17.73
N SER A 103 11.88 -8.26 -16.45
CA SER A 103 12.57 -9.20 -15.59
C SER A 103 11.57 -10.12 -14.86
N GLN A 104 12.04 -11.28 -14.42
CA GLN A 104 11.23 -12.18 -13.57
C GLN A 104 10.81 -11.50 -12.26
N GLU A 105 11.67 -10.64 -11.72
CA GLU A 105 11.36 -9.92 -10.49
C GLU A 105 10.26 -8.87 -10.69
N ALA A 106 10.22 -8.22 -11.86
CA ALA A 106 9.10 -7.35 -12.24
C ALA A 106 7.78 -8.14 -12.34
N GLU A 107 7.81 -9.33 -12.97
CA GLU A 107 6.64 -10.21 -13.03
C GLU A 107 6.15 -10.62 -11.65
N THR A 108 7.06 -11.08 -10.78
CA THR A 108 6.73 -11.45 -9.41
C THR A 108 6.11 -10.29 -8.64
N MET A 109 6.70 -9.10 -8.75
CA MET A 109 6.21 -7.90 -8.08
C MET A 109 4.83 -7.48 -8.58
N TYR A 110 4.60 -7.52 -9.89
CA TYR A 110 3.35 -7.06 -10.48
C TYR A 110 2.21 -8.02 -10.15
N LEU A 111 2.46 -9.33 -10.19
CA LEU A 111 1.48 -10.33 -9.72
C LEU A 111 1.18 -10.14 -8.23
N ALA A 112 2.20 -9.95 -7.39
CA ALA A 112 1.99 -9.72 -5.96
C ALA A 112 1.11 -8.50 -5.70
N LEU A 113 1.35 -7.38 -6.40
CA LEU A 113 0.53 -6.16 -6.29
C LEU A 113 -0.92 -6.40 -6.72
N ALA A 114 -1.13 -7.13 -7.81
CA ALA A 114 -2.47 -7.43 -8.32
C ALA A 114 -3.26 -8.35 -7.36
N LEU A 115 -2.59 -9.37 -6.81
CA LEU A 115 -3.18 -10.32 -5.88
C LEU A 115 -3.52 -9.66 -4.53
N ASP A 116 -2.61 -8.84 -4.00
CA ASP A 116 -2.80 -8.07 -2.76
C ASP A 116 -3.99 -7.10 -2.89
N ALA A 117 -4.14 -6.45 -4.06
CA ALA A 117 -5.27 -5.58 -4.35
C ALA A 117 -6.61 -6.32 -4.39
N CYS A 118 -6.67 -7.48 -5.07
CA CYS A 118 -7.91 -8.27 -5.11
C CYS A 118 -8.26 -8.89 -3.75
N GLU A 119 -7.26 -9.29 -2.95
CA GLU A 119 -7.49 -9.69 -1.55
C GLU A 119 -8.08 -8.53 -0.75
N ALA A 120 -7.53 -7.32 -0.90
CA ALA A 120 -8.04 -6.14 -0.22
C ALA A 120 -9.49 -5.84 -0.60
N SER A 121 -9.89 -5.98 -1.88
CA SER A 121 -11.29 -5.89 -2.28
C SER A 121 -12.15 -6.87 -1.49
N ILE A 122 -11.81 -8.16 -1.51
CA ILE A 122 -12.60 -9.22 -0.87
C ILE A 122 -12.75 -8.95 0.63
N LEU A 123 -11.66 -8.60 1.31
CA LEU A 123 -11.65 -8.36 2.75
C LEU A 123 -12.41 -7.09 3.16
N GLN A 124 -12.66 -6.17 2.23
CA GLN A 124 -13.50 -4.98 2.42
C GLN A 124 -14.90 -5.14 1.83
N GLY A 125 -15.35 -6.36 1.52
CA GLY A 125 -16.68 -6.59 0.95
C GLY A 125 -16.86 -6.00 -0.45
N HIS A 126 -15.78 -5.96 -1.23
CA HIS A 126 -15.67 -5.31 -2.53
C HIS A 126 -15.89 -3.81 -2.49
N GLU A 127 -15.73 -3.15 -1.34
CA GLU A 127 -15.79 -1.69 -1.23
C GLU A 127 -14.41 -1.07 -1.03
N ILE A 128 -13.96 -0.25 -1.99
CA ILE A 128 -12.67 0.44 -1.93
C ILE A 128 -12.87 1.94 -2.01
N THR A 129 -12.88 2.60 -0.85
CA THR A 129 -12.85 4.07 -0.77
C THR A 129 -11.42 4.59 -0.87
N ALA A 130 -11.25 5.91 -1.04
CA ALA A 130 -9.94 6.54 -0.98
C ALA A 130 -9.23 6.31 0.36
N GLU A 131 -9.97 6.31 1.48
CA GLU A 131 -9.44 6.04 2.82
C GLU A 131 -8.96 4.59 2.96
N LEU A 132 -9.76 3.61 2.50
CA LEU A 132 -9.38 2.20 2.53
C LEU A 132 -8.19 1.91 1.62
N PHE A 133 -8.15 2.54 0.44
CA PHE A 133 -7.02 2.48 -0.46
C PHE A 133 -5.75 3.03 0.21
N MET A 134 -5.79 4.22 0.82
CA MET A 134 -4.64 4.79 1.53
C MET A 134 -4.20 3.91 2.72
N LEU A 135 -5.16 3.36 3.46
CA LEU A 135 -4.89 2.44 4.56
C LEU A 135 -4.19 1.17 4.06
N HIS A 136 -4.66 0.59 2.96
CA HIS A 136 -4.04 -0.56 2.32
C HIS A 136 -2.61 -0.25 1.89
N LEU A 137 -2.37 0.87 1.19
CA LEU A 137 -1.00 1.29 0.80
C LEU A 137 -0.08 1.47 2.01
N ALA A 138 -0.58 2.09 3.09
CA ALA A 138 0.20 2.37 4.28
C ALA A 138 0.53 1.11 5.12
N THR A 139 -0.26 0.05 4.98
CA THR A 139 -0.12 -1.18 5.78
C THR A 139 0.42 -2.36 4.98
N SER A 140 0.45 -2.28 3.65
CA SER A 140 0.97 -3.34 2.77
C SER A 140 2.50 -3.48 2.92
N PRO A 141 3.01 -4.65 3.35
CA PRO A 141 4.44 -4.92 3.37
C PRO A 141 5.08 -4.84 1.99
N LEU A 142 4.28 -5.07 0.93
CA LEU A 142 4.73 -4.97 -0.45
C LEU A 142 5.07 -3.52 -0.83
N PHE A 143 4.26 -2.57 -0.39
CA PHE A 143 4.55 -1.14 -0.57
C PHE A 143 5.78 -0.70 0.22
N ALA A 144 5.94 -1.17 1.46
CA ALA A 144 7.12 -0.88 2.25
C ALA A 144 8.42 -1.42 1.60
N ALA A 145 8.33 -2.55 0.88
CA ALA A 145 9.46 -3.10 0.13
C ALA A 145 9.77 -2.32 -1.16
N LEU A 146 8.73 -1.83 -1.85
CA LEU A 146 8.84 -1.08 -3.11
C LEU A 146 9.28 0.37 -2.91
N VAL A 147 8.81 0.99 -1.84
CA VAL A 147 9.09 2.39 -1.50
C VAL A 147 9.58 2.41 -0.05
N PRO A 148 10.88 2.12 0.18
CA PRO A 148 11.46 2.10 1.51
C PRO A 148 11.27 3.43 2.24
N ASP A 149 11.16 3.41 3.56
CA ASP A 149 10.87 4.60 4.37
C ASP A 149 11.95 5.70 4.28
N GLU A 150 13.15 5.36 3.83
CA GLU A 150 14.22 6.33 3.55
C GLU A 150 13.92 7.19 2.31
N VAL A 151 13.06 6.71 1.40
CA VAL A 151 12.56 7.47 0.27
C VAL A 151 11.48 8.42 0.79
N VAL A 152 11.69 9.73 0.63
CA VAL A 152 10.81 10.77 1.19
C VAL A 152 10.36 11.79 0.13
N GLY A 153 9.34 12.58 0.46
CA GLY A 153 8.87 13.68 -0.36
C GLY A 153 8.33 13.24 -1.71
N GLU A 154 8.68 13.98 -2.76
CA GLU A 154 8.13 13.75 -4.12
C GLU A 154 8.55 12.41 -4.73
N GLN A 155 9.76 11.94 -4.39
CA GLN A 155 10.23 10.64 -4.86
C GLN A 155 9.39 9.51 -4.27
N ARG A 156 9.02 9.62 -2.98
CA ARG A 156 8.12 8.66 -2.33
C ARG A 156 6.76 8.65 -3.01
N ARG A 157 6.16 9.84 -3.17
CA ARG A 157 4.86 9.97 -3.84
C ARG A 157 4.85 9.41 -5.26
N THR A 158 5.90 9.66 -6.03
CA THR A 158 6.03 9.11 -7.39
C THR A 158 6.13 7.59 -7.37
N GLY A 159 6.92 7.04 -6.44
CA GLY A 159 7.05 5.59 -6.26
C GLY A 159 5.71 4.95 -5.90
N GLU A 160 5.03 5.47 -4.87
CA GLU A 160 3.72 4.96 -4.42
C GLU A 160 2.67 5.06 -5.53
N ARG A 161 2.59 6.20 -6.22
CA ARG A 161 1.68 6.41 -7.36
C ARG A 161 1.90 5.40 -8.47
N ASN A 162 3.16 5.13 -8.81
CA ASN A 162 3.51 4.19 -9.89
C ASN A 162 3.20 2.75 -9.48
N SER A 163 3.53 2.34 -8.26
CA SER A 163 3.22 1.01 -7.73
C SER A 163 1.71 0.78 -7.64
N ALA A 164 0.96 1.78 -7.14
CA ALA A 164 -0.48 1.70 -7.05
C ALA A 164 -1.16 1.65 -8.43
N ALA A 165 -0.60 2.31 -9.44
CA ALA A 165 -1.09 2.18 -10.81
C ALA A 165 -0.98 0.73 -11.33
N LYS A 166 0.05 -0.02 -10.93
CA LYS A 166 0.22 -1.44 -11.28
C LYS A 166 -0.78 -2.34 -10.57
N MET A 167 -1.15 -2.03 -9.33
CA MET A 167 -2.25 -2.71 -8.66
C MET A 167 -3.57 -2.53 -9.41
N VAL A 168 -3.92 -1.28 -9.73
CA VAL A 168 -5.17 -0.95 -10.45
C VAL A 168 -5.19 -1.62 -11.83
N ALA A 169 -4.05 -1.64 -12.52
CA ALA A 169 -3.90 -2.41 -13.76
C ALA A 169 -4.18 -3.90 -13.52
N GLY A 170 -3.60 -4.51 -12.49
CA GLY A 170 -3.86 -5.91 -12.11
C GLY A 170 -5.34 -6.21 -11.80
N VAL A 171 -6.01 -5.34 -11.05
CA VAL A 171 -7.46 -5.44 -10.74
C VAL A 171 -8.29 -5.51 -12.03
N SER A 172 -7.91 -4.76 -13.07
CA SER A 172 -8.61 -4.78 -14.37
C SER A 172 -8.56 -6.13 -15.10
N TYR A 173 -7.68 -7.04 -14.66
CA TYR A 173 -7.59 -8.41 -15.18
C TYR A 173 -8.16 -9.43 -14.19
N LEU A 174 -7.76 -9.36 -12.91
CA LEU A 174 -7.99 -10.43 -11.93
C LEU A 174 -9.30 -10.30 -11.15
N CYS A 175 -9.76 -9.08 -10.86
CA CYS A 175 -10.99 -8.81 -10.10
C CYS A 175 -11.76 -7.63 -10.73
N LYS A 176 -12.16 -7.82 -12.00
CA LYS A 176 -12.70 -6.77 -12.89
C LYS A 176 -13.91 -6.02 -12.33
N ALA A 177 -14.71 -6.68 -11.49
CA ALA A 177 -15.89 -6.07 -10.87
C ALA A 177 -15.50 -4.89 -9.95
N ASP A 178 -14.30 -4.93 -9.37
CA ASP A 178 -13.84 -3.94 -8.39
C ASP A 178 -13.11 -2.76 -9.03
N LEU A 179 -12.75 -2.88 -10.32
CA LEU A 179 -11.98 -1.86 -11.04
C LEU A 179 -12.55 -0.44 -10.93
N PRO A 180 -13.88 -0.19 -11.04
CA PRO A 180 -14.41 1.16 -10.93
C PRO A 180 -14.06 1.85 -9.60
N GLN A 181 -14.05 1.11 -8.50
CA GLN A 181 -13.78 1.64 -7.17
C GLN A 181 -12.29 1.89 -6.96
N TRP A 182 -11.44 0.98 -7.45
CA TRP A 182 -9.99 1.16 -7.48
C TRP A 182 -9.56 2.37 -8.30
N LEU A 183 -10.19 2.61 -9.46
CA LEU A 183 -9.91 3.80 -10.27
C LEU A 183 -10.36 5.09 -9.58
N ASP A 184 -11.56 5.13 -8.98
CA ASP A 184 -12.02 6.31 -8.23
C ASP A 184 -11.11 6.61 -7.04
N ALA A 185 -10.79 5.61 -6.24
CA ALA A 185 -9.89 5.75 -5.10
C ALA A 185 -8.49 6.23 -5.52
N TYR A 186 -7.91 5.61 -6.54
CA TYR A 186 -6.60 6.00 -7.09
C TYR A 186 -6.61 7.46 -7.52
N ASN A 187 -7.59 7.88 -8.32
CA ASN A 187 -7.64 9.23 -8.88
C ASN A 187 -7.91 10.31 -7.83
N ARG A 188 -8.53 9.97 -6.70
CA ARG A 188 -8.66 10.88 -5.55
C ARG A 188 -7.36 11.06 -4.78
N VAL A 189 -6.58 9.99 -4.63
CA VAL A 189 -5.31 10.00 -3.90
C VAL A 189 -4.18 10.58 -4.76
N TYR A 190 -4.17 10.26 -6.05
CA TYR A 190 -3.17 10.69 -7.03
C TYR A 190 -3.85 11.43 -8.20
N PRO A 191 -4.41 12.63 -7.97
CA PRO A 191 -5.02 13.40 -9.05
C PRO A 191 -3.96 13.83 -10.07
N PRO A 192 -4.36 14.11 -11.33
CA PRO A 192 -3.49 14.69 -12.34
C PRO A 192 -2.69 15.89 -11.80
N ALA A 193 -1.38 15.86 -11.98
CA ALA A 193 -0.47 16.86 -11.44
C ALA A 193 -0.24 18.02 -12.42
N ALA A 194 -0.48 17.80 -13.71
CA ALA A 194 -0.29 18.79 -14.76
C ALA A 194 -1.57 19.04 -15.59
N PRO A 195 -1.76 20.27 -16.12
CA PRO A 195 -2.81 20.54 -17.08
C PRO A 195 -2.68 19.64 -18.32
N GLY A 196 -3.74 18.88 -18.63
CA GLY A 196 -3.78 17.95 -19.76
C GLY A 196 -3.29 16.53 -19.45
N GLU A 197 -2.90 16.25 -18.21
CA GLU A 197 -2.76 14.87 -17.73
C GLU A 197 -4.18 14.32 -17.43
N GLU A 198 -4.51 13.19 -18.04
CA GLU A 198 -5.78 12.50 -17.80
C GLU A 198 -5.69 11.65 -16.51
N PRO A 199 -6.80 11.47 -15.78
CA PRO A 199 -6.86 10.51 -14.70
C PRO A 199 -6.55 9.10 -15.22
N LEU A 200 -6.12 8.21 -14.34
CA LEU A 200 -5.96 6.80 -14.69
C LEU A 200 -7.31 6.25 -15.16
N GLY A 201 -7.35 5.67 -16.36
CA GLY A 201 -8.56 5.16 -16.99
C GLY A 201 -9.22 6.07 -18.04
N GLY A 202 -8.74 7.31 -18.20
CA GLY A 202 -9.27 8.29 -19.17
C GLY A 202 -10.31 9.23 -18.59
#